data_AF-A0A940UBJ3-F1
#
_entry.id   AF-A0A940UBJ3-F1
#
_cell.length_a   1.000
_cell.length_b   1.000
_cell.length_c   1.000
_cell.angle_alpha   90.00
_cell.angle_beta   90.00
_cell.angle_gamma   90.00
#
_symmetry.space_group_name_H-M   'P 1'
#
loop_
_entity.id
_entity.type
_entity.pdbx_description
1 polymer ?
#
loop_
_entity_poly.entity_id
_entity_poly.type
_entity_poly.pdbx_seq_one_letter_code
_entity_poly.pdbx_strand_id
1 'polypeptide(L)' 'MGRMRENPRYNVISMRISDDERVELENLVSVTDKSVSDIMREAMLLFKARLDSLHFERSTA' A
#
# COMPACT_ATOMS: atom_id res chain seq x y z
N MET A 1 -14.29 -17.24 -19.28
CA MET A 1 -13.29 -17.19 -18.20
C MET A 1 -11.91 -17.12 -18.83
N GLY A 2 -11.11 -16.10 -18.51
CA GLY A 2 -9.79 -15.89 -19.11
C GLY A 2 -8.77 -16.92 -18.61
N ARG A 3 -7.89 -17.39 -19.50
CA ARG A 3 -6.79 -18.32 -19.18
C ARG A 3 -5.86 -17.69 -18.13
N MET A 4 -5.70 -18.33 -16.97
CA MET A 4 -4.66 -17.96 -16.00
C MET A 4 -3.30 -18.11 -16.67
N ARG A 5 -2.54 -17.01 -16.75
CA ARG A 5 -1.13 -17.06 -17.14
C ARG A 5 -0.35 -17.72 -16.01
N GLU A 6 0.54 -18.65 -16.33
CA GLU A 6 1.31 -19.44 -15.36
C GLU A 6 2.25 -18.58 -14.48
N ASN A 7 2.53 -17.33 -14.87
CA ASN A 7 3.30 -16.38 -14.06
C ASN A 7 2.68 -14.96 -14.14
N PRO A 8 1.71 -14.61 -13.28
CA PRO A 8 1.20 -13.25 -13.23
C PRO A 8 2.29 -12.30 -12.73
N ARG A 9 2.54 -11.21 -13.46
CA ARG A 9 3.57 -10.22 -13.11
C ARG A 9 3.27 -9.51 -11.78
N TYR A 10 2.01 -9.47 -11.37
CA TYR A 10 1.53 -8.86 -10.12
C TYR A 10 0.15 -9.41 -9.76
N ASN A 11 -0.14 -9.42 -8.46
CA ASN A 11 -1.48 -9.69 -7.94
C ASN A 11 -2.28 -8.37 -7.90
N VAL A 12 -3.57 -8.45 -8.22
CA VAL A 12 -4.50 -7.33 -8.08
C VAL A 12 -5.37 -7.58 -6.86
N ILE A 13 -5.48 -6.57 -6.00
CA ILE A 13 -6.33 -6.62 -4.81
C ILE A 13 -7.47 -5.60 -4.95
N SER A 14 -8.62 -5.93 -4.40
CA SER A 14 -9.72 -4.97 -4.21
C SER A 14 -9.72 -4.52 -2.75
N MET A 15 -9.74 -3.21 -2.52
CA MET A 15 -9.76 -2.62 -1.18
C MET A 15 -11.10 -1.90 -0.96
N ARG A 16 -11.58 -1.91 0.29
CA ARG A 16 -12.70 -1.08 0.72
C ARG A 16 -12.15 0.12 1.46
N ILE A 17 -12.58 1.29 1.05
CA ILE A 17 -12.23 2.59 1.66
C ILE A 17 -13.50 3.43 1.73
N SER A 18 -13.52 4.39 2.64
CA SER A 18 -14.52 5.45 2.72
C SER A 18 -14.37 6.45 1.56
N ASP A 19 -15.38 7.29 1.37
CA ASP A 19 -15.33 8.37 0.38
C ASP A 19 -14.24 9.39 0.71
N ASP A 20 -14.02 9.70 1.99
CA ASP A 20 -12.97 10.62 2.43
C ASP A 20 -11.57 10.08 2.11
N GLU A 21 -11.30 8.81 2.44
CA GLU A 21 -10.03 8.15 2.12
C GLU A 21 -9.79 8.08 0.61
N ARG A 22 -10.85 7.93 -0.19
CA ARG A 22 -10.76 7.97 -1.65
C ARG A 22 -10.32 9.35 -2.13
N VAL A 23 -10.92 10.42 -1.62
CA VAL A 23 -10.55 11.81 -1.99
C VAL A 23 -9.10 12.09 -1.61
N GLU A 24 -8.66 11.66 -0.43
CA GLU A 24 -7.25 11.78 -0.03
C GLU A 24 -6.32 11.03 -0.98
N LEU A 25 -6.69 9.82 -1.38
CA LEU A 25 -5.90 9.02 -2.32
C LEU A 25 -5.81 9.67 -3.70
N GLU A 26 -6.90 10.23 -4.21
CA GLU A 26 -6.93 10.99 -5.47
C GLU A 26 -6.03 12.23 -5.40
N ASN A 27 -6.08 12.96 -4.27
CA ASN A 27 -5.20 14.10 -4.02
C ASN A 27 -3.72 13.67 -4.01
N LEU A 28 -3.37 12.58 -3.33
CA LEU A 28 -2.00 12.06 -3.30
C LEU A 28 -1.49 11.70 -4.69
N VAL A 29 -2.31 11.03 -5.50
CA VAL A 29 -1.98 10.73 -6.90
C VAL A 29 -1.66 12.01 -7.67
N SER A 30 -2.52 13.04 -7.55
CA SER A 30 -2.34 14.29 -8.28
C SER A 30 -1.09 15.09 -7.87
N VAL A 31 -0.76 15.12 -6.57
CA VAL A 31 0.35 15.92 -6.05
C VAL A 31 1.69 15.23 -6.25
N THR A 32 1.71 13.89 -6.20
CA THR A 32 2.95 13.11 -6.27
C THR A 32 3.29 12.60 -7.67
N ASP A 33 2.34 12.63 -8.61
CA ASP A 33 2.42 12.00 -9.93
C ASP A 33 2.73 10.49 -9.85
N LYS A 34 2.28 9.83 -8.76
CA LYS A 34 2.46 8.40 -8.52
C LYS A 34 1.16 7.64 -8.70
N SER A 35 1.26 6.40 -9.17
CA SER A 35 0.09 5.52 -9.21
C SER A 35 -0.33 5.11 -7.79
N VAL A 36 -1.60 4.75 -7.61
CA VAL A 36 -2.10 4.17 -6.35
C VAL A 36 -1.25 2.96 -5.93
N SER A 37 -0.79 2.15 -6.88
CA SER A 37 0.05 0.99 -6.58
C SER A 37 1.44 1.39 -6.06
N ASP A 38 2.02 2.50 -6.54
CA ASP A 38 3.29 3.02 -6.02
C ASP A 38 3.12 3.58 -4.62
N ILE A 39 2.08 4.39 -4.41
CA ILE A 39 1.74 4.98 -3.10
C ILE A 39 1.53 3.86 -2.07
N MET A 40 0.78 2.82 -2.42
CA MET A 40 0.55 1.68 -1.51
C MET A 40 1.83 0.89 -1.21
N ARG A 41 2.74 0.73 -2.18
CA ARG A 41 4.05 0.11 -1.94
C ARG A 41 4.87 0.90 -0.93
N GLU A 42 4.89 2.22 -1.07
CA GLU A 42 5.58 3.11 -0.12
C GLU A 42 4.94 3.06 1.26
N ALA A 43 3.61 3.12 1.34
CA ALA A 43 2.87 3.03 2.60
C ALA A 43 3.17 1.72 3.34
N MET A 44 3.22 0.59 2.63
CA MET A 44 3.60 -0.71 3.22
C MET A 44 5.01 -0.70 3.79
N LEU A 45 5.99 -0.11 3.08
CA LEU A 45 7.37 -0.03 3.55
C LEU A 45 7.48 0.86 4.81
N LEU A 46 6.81 2.01 4.81
CA LEU A 46 6.76 2.91 5.96
C LEU A 46 6.10 2.25 7.18
N PHE A 47 4.98 1.55 6.96
CA PHE A 47 4.28 0.83 8.02
C PHE A 47 5.15 -0.29 8.60
N LYS A 48 5.83 -1.06 7.75
CA LYS A 48 6.78 -2.10 8.19
C LYS A 48 7.91 -1.52 9.03
N ALA A 49 8.57 -0.46 8.55
CA ALA A 49 9.66 0.18 9.29
C ALA A 49 9.22 0.69 10.67
N ARG A 50 8.00 1.24 10.76
CA ARG A 50 7.39 1.64 12.03
C ARG A 50 7.15 0.45 12.95
N LEU A 51 6.63 -0.65 12.42
CA LEU A 51 6.37 -1.86 13.20
C LEU A 51 7.67 -2.47 13.74
N ASP A 52 8.71 -2.55 12.92
CA ASP A 52 10.03 -3.05 13.31
C ASP A 52 10.63 -2.20 14.45
N SER A 53 10.46 -0.88 14.37
CA SER A 53 10.89 0.06 15.43
C SER A 53 10.14 -0.18 16.74
N LEU A 54 8.82 -0.37 16.69
CA LEU A 54 7.99 -0.66 17.87
C LEU A 54 8.33 -2.00 18.51
N HIS A 55 8.66 -3.02 17.71
CA HIS A 55 9.11 -4.31 18.23
C HIS A 55 10.48 -4.23 18.89
N PHE A 56 11.38 -3.40 18.34
CA PHE A 56 12.68 -3.15 18.94
C PHE A 56 12.52 -2.52 20.34
N GLU A 57 11.69 -1.48 20.48
CA GLU A 57 11.43 -0.81 21.77
C GLU A 57 10.87 -1.77 22.84
N ARG A 58 9.94 -2.66 22.45
CA ARG A 58 9.38 -3.68 23.36
C ARG A 58 10.36 -4.77 23.76
N SER A 59 11.39 -5.01 22.96
CA SER A 59 12.41 -6.05 23.26
C SER A 59 13.53 -5.51 24.16
N THR A 60 13.65 -4.18 24.26
CA THR A 60 14.65 -3.49 25.08
C THR A 60 14.13 -3.00 26.44
N ALA A 61 12.81 -3.14 26.68
CA ALA A 61 12.14 -2.81 27.94
C ALA A 61 11.88 -4.08 28.76
#